data_AF-A0A3D0X6U2-F1
#
_entry.id   AF-A0A3D0X6U2-F1
#
_cell.length_a   1.000
_cell.length_b   1.000
_cell.length_c   1.000
_cell.angle_alpha   90.00
_cell.angle_beta   90.00
_cell.angle_gamma   90.00
#
_symmetry.space_group_name_H-M   'P 1'
#
loop_
_entity.id
_entity.type
_entity.pdbx_description
1 polymer ?
#
loop_
_entity_poly.entity_id
_entity_poly.type
_entity_poly.pdbx_seq_one_letter_code
_entity_poly.pdbx_strand_id
1 'polypeptide(L)'
;NSVIVKVKNVDLVGRVIDTALQRGANQINSLEFGISDTKSLRKQALNAAIQDAREKADILASGLGHRIIGIHHVTENTGSFTSRQFDSMMLAAASKNAAVPIESGTVSLDANVHIDFILDK
;
A
#
# COMPACT_ATOMS: atom_id res chain seq x y z
N ASN A 1 -11.80 -22.28 18.50
CA ASN A 1 -11.68 -20.91 19.06
C ASN A 1 -10.56 -20.22 18.30
N SER A 2 -10.77 -18.99 17.83
CA SER A 2 -9.76 -18.23 17.08
C SER A 2 -9.59 -16.84 17.69
N VAL A 3 -8.35 -16.38 17.76
CA VAL A 3 -8.00 -15.07 18.31
C VAL A 3 -7.21 -14.31 17.25
N ILE A 4 -7.61 -13.06 16.98
CA ILE A 4 -6.92 -12.18 16.04
C ILE A 4 -6.11 -11.18 16.84
N VAL A 5 -4.79 -11.14 16.62
CA VAL A 5 -3.86 -10.23 17.29
C VAL A 5 -3.33 -9.23 16.26
N LYS A 6 -3.51 -7.93 16.52
CA LYS A 6 -2.93 -6.85 15.69
C LYS A 6 -1.66 -6.32 16.33
N VAL A 7 -0.53 -6.45 15.63
CA VAL A 7 0.77 -5.96 16.08
C VAL A 7 1.15 -4.74 15.24
N LYS A 8 1.39 -3.59 15.88
CA LYS A 8 1.75 -2.34 15.17
C LYS A 8 3.24 -2.26 14.80
N ASN A 9 4.10 -2.89 15.59
CA ASN A 9 5.54 -2.93 15.34
C ASN A 9 5.91 -4.31 14.77
N VAL A 10 6.33 -4.34 13.50
CA VAL A 10 6.69 -5.56 12.78
C VAL A 10 7.84 -6.32 13.47
N ASP A 11 8.78 -5.61 14.11
CA ASP A 11 9.92 -6.20 14.82
C ASP A 11 9.49 -7.03 16.04
N LEU A 12 8.26 -6.84 16.51
CA LEU A 12 7.69 -7.60 17.64
C LEU A 12 6.98 -8.88 17.19
N VAL A 13 6.73 -9.06 15.88
CA VAL A 13 5.92 -10.18 15.37
C VAL A 13 6.52 -11.53 15.76
N GLY A 14 7.84 -11.72 15.65
CA GLY A 14 8.50 -12.96 16.06
C GLY A 14 8.28 -13.29 17.55
N ARG A 15 8.46 -12.30 18.43
CA ARG A 15 8.21 -12.47 19.87
C ARG A 15 6.75 -12.78 20.20
N VAL A 16 5.80 -12.19 19.46
CA VAL A 16 4.37 -12.45 19.62
C VAL A 16 4.04 -13.88 19.21
N ILE A 17 4.60 -14.36 18.10
CA ILE A 17 4.45 -15.74 17.63
C ILE A 17 5.01 -16.73 18.66
N ASP A 18 6.24 -16.51 19.12
CA ASP A 18 6.90 -17.40 20.10
C ASP A 18 6.10 -17.49 21.41
N THR A 19 5.62 -16.34 21.90
CA THR A 19 4.80 -16.29 23.12
C THR A 19 3.47 -17.02 22.94
N ALA A 20 2.83 -16.91 21.77
CA ALA A 20 1.58 -17.61 21.48
C ALA A 20 1.79 -19.14 21.46
N LEU A 21 2.84 -19.62 20.81
CA LEU A 21 3.19 -21.05 20.76
C LEU A 21 3.50 -21.61 22.17
N GLN A 22 4.28 -20.87 22.97
CA GLN A 22 4.57 -21.26 24.36
C GLN A 22 3.32 -21.33 25.25
N ARG A 23 2.31 -20.51 24.97
CA ARG A 23 1.04 -20.48 25.69
C ARG A 23 0.01 -21.48 25.16
N GLY A 24 0.43 -22.39 24.27
CA GLY A 24 -0.41 -23.49 23.77
C GLY A 24 -1.17 -23.19 22.49
N ALA A 25 -0.88 -22.08 21.79
CA ALA A 25 -1.32 -21.94 20.41
C ALA A 25 -0.64 -23.01 19.56
N ASN A 26 -1.44 -23.86 18.92
CA ASN A 26 -0.95 -25.00 18.15
C ASN A 26 -0.99 -24.74 16.62
N GLN A 27 -1.65 -23.67 16.18
CA GLN A 27 -1.81 -23.33 14.78
C GLN A 27 -1.82 -21.80 14.58
N ILE A 28 -1.06 -21.32 13.61
CA ILE A 28 -1.17 -19.96 13.06
C ILE A 28 -1.80 -20.12 11.68
N ASN A 29 -3.06 -19.71 11.56
CA ASN A 29 -3.84 -19.93 10.34
C ASN A 29 -3.43 -19.00 9.20
N SER A 30 -3.03 -17.76 9.50
CA SER A 30 -2.65 -16.75 8.51
C SER A 30 -1.84 -15.64 9.18
N LEU A 31 -0.81 -15.15 8.48
CA LEU A 31 -0.10 -13.93 8.85
C LEU A 31 -0.27 -12.91 7.72
N GLU A 32 -0.78 -11.73 8.08
CA GLU A 32 -1.06 -10.65 7.14
C GLU A 32 -0.25 -9.41 7.51
N PHE A 33 0.52 -8.90 6.54
CA PHE A 33 1.20 -7.62 6.65
C PHE A 33 0.41 -6.54 5.93
N GLY A 34 0.14 -5.45 6.63
CA GLY A 34 -0.59 -4.33 6.07
C GLY A 34 -0.18 -3.02 6.73
N ILE A 35 -0.63 -1.92 6.13
CA ILE A 35 -0.38 -0.59 6.66
C ILE A 35 -1.56 -0.15 7.54
N SER A 36 -1.26 0.39 8.71
CA SER A 36 -2.29 0.82 9.66
C SER A 36 -3.00 2.11 9.25
N ASP A 37 -2.30 3.06 8.61
CA ASP A 37 -2.86 4.29 8.07
C ASP A 37 -2.79 4.33 6.55
N THR A 38 -3.66 3.55 5.93
CA THR A 38 -3.82 3.52 4.47
C THR A 38 -4.38 4.83 3.90
N LYS A 39 -5.13 5.60 4.70
CA LYS A 39 -5.78 6.84 4.26
C LYS A 39 -4.77 7.97 4.05
N SER A 40 -3.85 8.15 4.99
CA SER A 40 -2.82 9.19 4.87
C SER A 40 -1.89 8.92 3.69
N LEU A 41 -1.46 7.67 3.50
CA LEU A 41 -0.63 7.29 2.35
C LEU A 41 -1.37 7.47 1.03
N ARG A 42 -2.65 7.09 0.96
CA ARG A 42 -3.46 7.31 -0.24
C ARG A 42 -3.58 8.80 -0.57
N LYS A 43 -3.78 9.65 0.44
CA LYS A 43 -3.82 11.10 0.25
C LYS A 43 -2.48 11.65 -0.28
N GLN A 44 -1.36 11.16 0.24
CA GLN A 44 -0.03 11.57 -0.22
C GLN A 44 0.23 11.15 -1.66
N ALA A 45 -0.07 9.89 -2.00
CA ALA A 45 0.07 9.37 -3.36
C ALA A 45 -0.81 10.13 -4.37
N LEU A 46 -2.05 10.46 -3.98
CA LEU A 46 -2.96 11.24 -4.82
C LEU A 46 -2.47 12.66 -5.06
N ASN A 47 -2.00 13.35 -4.02
CA ASN A 47 -1.45 14.68 -4.17
C ASN A 47 -0.26 14.69 -5.13
N ALA A 48 0.64 13.70 -5.03
CA ALA A 48 1.75 13.54 -5.95
C ALA A 48 1.28 13.30 -7.39
N ALA A 49 0.31 12.41 -7.59
CA ALA A 49 -0.24 12.11 -8.91
C ALA A 49 -0.94 13.33 -9.56
N ILE A 50 -1.66 14.13 -8.76
CA ILE A 50 -2.29 15.37 -9.23
C ILE A 50 -1.24 16.41 -9.64
N GLN A 51 -0.19 16.57 -8.85
CA GLN A 51 0.91 17.49 -9.16
C GLN A 51 1.60 17.09 -10.46
N ASP A 52 1.96 15.82 -10.61
CA ASP A 52 2.58 15.28 -11.83
C ASP A 52 1.68 15.45 -13.07
N ALA A 53 0.39 15.14 -12.95
CA ALA A 53 -0.58 15.33 -14.03
C ALA A 53 -0.69 16.82 -14.44
N ARG A 54 -0.71 17.74 -13.47
CA ARG A 54 -0.78 19.17 -13.73
C ARG A 54 0.48 19.69 -14.42
N GLU A 55 1.66 19.32 -13.93
CA GLU A 55 2.94 19.74 -14.50
C GLU A 55 3.09 19.28 -15.95
N LYS A 56 2.76 18.01 -16.22
CA LYS A 56 2.75 17.48 -17.60
C LYS A 56 1.79 18.23 -18.50
N ALA A 57 0.58 18.52 -18.02
CA ALA A 57 -0.40 19.26 -18.78
C ALA A 57 0.04 20.71 -19.06
N ASP A 58 0.66 21.39 -18.10
CA ASP A 58 1.19 22.75 -18.28
C ASP A 58 2.32 22.78 -19.33
N ILE A 59 3.22 21.78 -19.33
CA ILE A 59 4.27 21.64 -20.35
C ILE A 59 3.66 21.44 -21.75
N LEU A 60 2.68 20.53 -21.86
CA LEU A 60 2.00 20.24 -23.13
C LEU A 60 1.24 21.45 -23.66
N ALA A 61 0.45 22.11 -22.80
CA ALA A 61 -0.30 23.30 -23.17
C ALA A 61 0.63 24.43 -23.64
N SER A 62 1.69 24.70 -22.87
CA SER A 62 2.67 25.74 -23.22
C SER A 62 3.40 25.44 -24.53
N GLY A 63 3.75 24.17 -24.77
CA GLY A 63 4.36 23.73 -26.03
C GLY A 63 3.43 23.88 -27.24
N LEU A 64 2.12 23.87 -27.01
CA LEU A 64 1.09 24.12 -28.04
C LEU A 64 0.68 25.60 -28.14
N GLY A 65 1.29 26.50 -27.36
CA GLY A 65 0.95 27.93 -27.34
C GLY A 65 -0.35 28.26 -26.61
N HIS A 66 -0.88 27.33 -25.83
CA HIS A 66 -2.12 27.44 -25.07
C HIS A 66 -1.86 27.51 -23.57
N ARG A 67 -2.87 27.93 -22.80
CA ARG A 67 -2.87 27.90 -21.33
C ARG A 67 -4.06 27.14 -20.81
N ILE A 68 -3.85 26.40 -19.74
CA ILE A 68 -4.95 25.73 -19.04
C ILE A 68 -5.76 26.77 -18.26
N ILE A 69 -7.04 26.89 -18.57
CA ILE A 69 -8.00 27.82 -17.93
C ILE A 69 -8.96 27.13 -16.95
N GLY A 70 -9.00 25.80 -16.95
CA GLY A 70 -9.89 25.07 -16.07
C GLY A 70 -9.73 23.56 -16.16
N ILE A 71 -10.57 22.86 -15.41
CA ILE A 71 -10.65 21.40 -15.38
C ILE A 71 -12.03 21.02 -15.92
N HIS A 72 -12.06 20.12 -16.90
CA HIS A 72 -13.28 19.56 -17.46
C HIS A 72 -13.73 18.33 -16.69
N HIS A 73 -12.80 17.42 -16.42
CA HIS A 73 -13.11 16.14 -15.80
C HIS A 73 -11.92 15.61 -14.99
N VAL A 74 -12.21 14.92 -13.90
CA VAL A 74 -11.21 14.25 -13.05
C VAL A 74 -11.73 12.87 -12.71
N THR A 75 -10.92 11.85 -12.98
CA THR A 75 -11.14 10.48 -12.53
C THR A 75 -9.91 9.98 -11.79
N GLU A 76 -10.15 9.34 -10.65
CA GLU A 76 -9.12 8.67 -9.86
C GLU A 76 -9.25 7.15 -10.06
N ASN A 77 -8.14 6.48 -10.36
CA ASN A 77 -8.02 5.04 -10.31
C ASN A 77 -6.81 4.64 -9.45
N THR A 78 -6.91 4.87 -8.14
CA THR A 78 -5.89 4.40 -7.19
C THR A 78 -6.16 2.95 -6.84
N GLY A 79 -5.17 2.10 -7.08
CA GLY A 79 -5.24 0.67 -6.81
C GLY A 79 -5.54 0.35 -5.35
N SER A 80 -6.05 -0.86 -5.10
CA SER A 80 -6.13 -1.40 -3.75
C SER A 80 -4.74 -1.82 -3.28
N PHE A 81 -4.49 -1.71 -1.97
CA PHE A 81 -3.31 -2.31 -1.36
C PHE A 81 -3.28 -3.80 -1.70
N THR A 82 -2.17 -4.27 -2.25
CA THR A 82 -1.91 -5.70 -2.37
C THR A 82 -1.33 -6.16 -1.03
N SER A 83 -2.20 -6.73 -0.19
CA SER A 83 -1.77 -7.40 1.03
C SER A 83 -0.96 -8.64 0.64
N ARG A 84 0.25 -8.80 1.19
CA ARG A 84 0.98 -10.06 1.08
C ARG A 84 0.44 -11.00 2.16
N GLN A 85 -0.37 -11.96 1.73
CA GLN A 85 -0.87 -13.03 2.59
C GLN A 85 0.14 -14.18 2.59
N PHE A 86 0.60 -14.59 3.78
CA PHE A 86 1.36 -15.81 3.94
C PHE A 86 0.39 -16.94 4.32
N ASP A 87 0.21 -17.89 3.40
CA ASP A 87 -0.57 -19.10 3.68
C ASP A 87 0.20 -20.09 4.55
N SER A 88 -0.54 -21.00 5.18
CA SER A 88 -0.04 -21.98 6.15
C SER A 88 1.13 -22.84 5.64
N MET A 89 1.15 -23.17 4.34
CA MET A 89 2.24 -23.92 3.71
C MET A 89 3.54 -23.09 3.60
N MET A 90 3.41 -21.78 3.36
CA MET A 90 4.53 -20.85 3.29
C MET A 90 5.11 -20.57 4.69
N LEU A 91 4.23 -20.46 5.69
CA LEU A 91 4.60 -20.25 7.09
C LEU A 91 5.33 -21.48 7.66
N ALA A 92 4.87 -22.70 7.32
CA ALA A 92 5.51 -23.94 7.73
C ALA A 92 6.92 -24.11 7.12
N ALA A 93 7.10 -23.71 5.85
CA ALA A 93 8.42 -23.72 5.21
C ALA A 93 9.39 -22.70 5.84
N ALA A 94 8.90 -21.51 6.22
CA ALA A 94 9.69 -20.51 6.94
C ALA A 94 10.09 -20.99 8.34
N SER A 95 9.18 -21.62 9.09
CA SER A 95 9.45 -22.09 10.46
C SER A 95 10.51 -23.20 10.60
N LYS A 96 10.85 -23.91 9.50
CA LYS A 96 11.89 -24.97 9.51
C LYS A 96 13.32 -24.43 9.50
N ASN A 97 13.52 -23.19 9.06
CA ASN A 97 14.79 -22.48 9.18
C ASN A 97 14.66 -21.53 10.37
N ALA A 98 15.27 -21.88 11.50
CA ALA A 98 15.27 -21.05 12.69
C ALA A 98 15.67 -19.60 12.34
N ALA A 99 14.86 -18.65 12.78
CA ALA A 99 14.97 -17.23 12.48
C ALA A 99 14.84 -16.88 10.99
N VAL A 100 13.65 -17.07 10.40
CA VAL A 100 13.31 -16.32 9.18
C VAL A 100 13.02 -14.88 9.62
N PRO A 101 13.87 -13.90 9.24
CA PRO A 101 13.54 -12.51 9.43
C PRO A 101 12.27 -12.28 8.63
N ILE A 102 11.18 -11.93 9.31
CA ILE A 102 9.99 -11.53 8.58
C ILE A 102 10.24 -10.11 8.10
N GLU A 103 10.90 -10.00 6.96
CA GLU A 103 10.99 -8.73 6.26
C GLU A 103 9.57 -8.37 5.83
N SER A 104 9.04 -7.29 6.41
CA SER A 104 7.88 -6.60 5.82
C SER A 104 8.29 -6.22 4.40
N GLY A 105 7.92 -7.03 3.42
CA GLY A 105 8.09 -6.66 2.02
C GLY A 105 7.52 -5.26 1.81
N THR A 106 8.17 -4.46 0.96
CA THR A 106 7.73 -3.09 0.70
C THR A 106 6.29 -3.10 0.20
N VAL A 107 5.38 -2.49 0.96
CA VAL A 107 4.00 -2.26 0.52
C VAL A 107 3.99 -0.92 -0.19
N SER A 108 3.93 -0.98 -1.53
CA SER A 108 3.80 0.20 -2.38
C SER A 108 2.32 0.47 -2.68
N LEU A 109 1.95 1.74 -2.75
CA LEU A 109 0.63 2.19 -3.18
C LEU A 109 0.77 3.05 -4.43
N ASP A 110 0.21 2.58 -5.53
CA ASP A 110 0.17 3.33 -6.79
C ASP A 110 -1.18 4.05 -6.92
N ALA A 111 -1.12 5.38 -7.06
CA ALA A 111 -2.26 6.23 -7.36
C ALA A 111 -2.19 6.73 -8.80
N ASN A 112 -3.24 6.48 -9.57
CA ASN A 112 -3.38 7.01 -10.93
C ASN A 112 -4.53 8.00 -10.97
N VAL A 113 -4.30 9.15 -11.61
CA VAL A 113 -5.33 10.15 -11.86
C VAL A 113 -5.37 10.47 -13.35
N HIS A 114 -6.57 10.66 -13.86
CA HIS A 114 -6.83 11.14 -15.21
C HIS A 114 -7.55 12.47 -15.12
N ILE A 115 -6.98 13.51 -15.72
CA ILE A 115 -7.51 14.88 -15.65
C ILE A 115 -7.62 15.44 -17.06
N ASP A 116 -8.83 15.81 -17.46
CA ASP A 116 -9.09 16.56 -18.68
C ASP A 116 -9.04 18.06 -18.37
N PHE A 117 -8.16 18.77 -19.05
CA PHE A 117 -7.98 20.21 -18.88
C PHE A 117 -8.64 21.00 -20.01
N ILE A 118 -9.15 22.18 -19.69
CA ILE A 118 -9.70 23.13 -20.65
C ILE A 118 -8.58 24.12 -21.00
N LEU A 119 -8.33 24.30 -22.29
CA LEU A 119 -7.38 25.28 -22.81
C LEU A 119 -8.07 26.59 -23.20
N ASP A 120 -7.31 27.68 -23.24
CA ASP A 120 -7.74 28.93 -23.85
C ASP A 120 -7.99 28.78 -25.36
N LYS A 121 -8.80 29.69 -25.91
CA LYS A 121 -9.20 29.71 -27.32
C LYS A 121 -8.11 30.27 -28.21
#